data_AF-A0A969QI82-F1
#
_entry.id   AF-A0A969QI82-F1
#
_cell.length_a   1.000
_cell.length_b   1.000
_cell.length_c   1.000
_cell.angle_alpha   90.00
_cell.angle_beta   90.00
_cell.angle_gamma   90.00
#
_symmetry.space_group_name_H-M   'P 1'
#
loop_
_entity.id
_entity.type
_entity.pdbx_description
1 polymer ?
#
loop_
_entity_poly.entity_id
_entity_poly.type
_entity_poly.pdbx_seq_one_letter_code
_entity_poly.pdbx_strand_id
1 'polypeptide(L)'
;MVAVLYWYIKQAERTQRHTFQPKNIRATDWGAGIHEPGTQQQFYGRTEELATLTNWCLDRRCRTISLIGMGGMGKSALAWEFAHQVECHFDFTIWRSLLNPPSAAELCSDLLRFLMPHSIGELPASIDGQITLLIERLKRNRCLLIF
;
A
#
# COMPACT_ATOMS: atom_id res chain seq x y z
N MET A 1 9.99 6.51 15.66
CA MET A 1 8.91 6.29 14.68
C MET A 1 9.52 5.62 13.44
N VAL A 2 9.24 4.33 13.28
CA VAL A 2 9.67 3.48 12.16
C VAL A 2 8.61 3.63 11.07
N ALA A 3 9.01 3.80 9.81
CA ALA A 3 8.08 3.71 8.68
C ALA A 3 8.25 2.30 8.09
N VAL A 4 7.17 1.51 8.10
CA VAL A 4 7.23 0.11 7.66
C VAL A 4 6.36 -0.01 6.40
N LEU A 5 6.99 -0.05 5.22
CA LEU A 5 6.23 -0.29 3.98
C LEU A 5 6.02 -1.79 3.82
N TYR A 6 4.86 -2.27 4.25
CA TYR A 6 4.39 -3.62 3.92
C TYR A 6 3.85 -3.63 2.50
N TRP A 7 4.57 -4.24 1.56
CA TRP A 7 4.07 -4.44 0.19
C TRP A 7 3.48 -5.86 0.06
N TYR A 8 2.56 -6.07 -0.88
CA TYR A 8 2.08 -7.42 -1.20
C TYR A 8 1.74 -7.49 -2.70
N ILE A 9 2.64 -8.07 -3.49
CA ILE A 9 2.32 -8.49 -4.87
C ILE A 9 2.16 -10.00 -4.94
N LYS A 10 1.00 -10.42 -5.45
CA LYS A 10 0.77 -11.77 -5.94
C LYS A 10 1.75 -12.11 -7.05
N GLN A 11 2.49 -13.20 -6.87
CA GLN A 11 3.15 -13.87 -8.00
C GLN A 11 2.03 -14.49 -8.84
N ALA A 12 1.96 -14.17 -10.12
CA ALA A 12 1.49 -15.15 -11.09
C ALA A 12 2.59 -16.22 -11.13
N GLU A 13 2.20 -17.46 -10.89
CA GLU A 13 3.09 -18.61 -10.96
C GLU A 13 3.86 -18.61 -12.29
N ARG A 14 5.09 -19.12 -12.23
CA ARG A 14 6.07 -19.13 -13.32
C ARG A 14 5.65 -19.91 -14.58
N THR A 15 4.39 -20.34 -14.70
CA THR A 15 3.87 -21.11 -15.82
C THR A 15 2.44 -20.68 -16.13
N GLN A 16 2.29 -19.52 -16.74
CA GLN A 16 1.44 -19.32 -17.93
C GLN A 16 1.45 -17.84 -18.32
N ARG A 17 1.75 -17.58 -19.59
CA ARG A 17 1.53 -16.30 -20.26
C ARG A 17 0.02 -16.08 -20.37
N HIS A 18 -0.65 -15.78 -19.27
CA HIS A 18 -1.95 -15.13 -19.35
C HIS A 18 -1.68 -13.64 -19.47
N THR A 19 -1.98 -13.10 -20.66
CA THR A 19 -2.10 -11.67 -20.90
C THR A 19 -3.02 -11.10 -19.83
N PHE A 20 -2.45 -10.53 -18.77
CA PHE A 20 -3.21 -9.92 -17.69
C PHE A 20 -3.79 -8.63 -18.25
N GLN A 21 -5.09 -8.65 -18.54
CA GLN A 21 -5.80 -7.45 -18.94
C GLN A 21 -5.86 -6.51 -17.74
N PRO A 22 -5.50 -5.23 -17.88
CA PRO A 22 -5.67 -4.26 -16.81
C PRO A 22 -7.15 -4.21 -16.45
N LYS A 23 -7.50 -4.63 -15.22
CA LYS A 23 -8.81 -4.29 -14.66
C LYS A 23 -8.79 -2.78 -14.46
N ASN A 24 -9.73 -2.08 -15.10
CA ASN A 24 -9.80 -0.62 -15.19
C ASN A 24 -10.20 0.07 -13.86
N ILE A 25 -9.90 -0.54 -12.71
CA ILE A 25 -10.28 -0.05 -11.38
C ILE A 25 -8.98 0.31 -10.66
N ARG A 26 -8.68 1.60 -10.62
CA ARG A 26 -7.67 2.17 -9.74
C ARG A 26 -8.37 2.93 -8.63
N ALA A 27 -8.03 2.63 -7.39
CA ALA A 27 -8.52 3.38 -6.24
C ALA A 27 -7.35 3.70 -5.32
N THR A 28 -7.30 4.95 -4.88
CA THR A 28 -6.30 5.42 -3.94
C THR A 28 -6.98 5.96 -2.68
N ASP A 29 -6.46 5.56 -1.53
CA ASP A 29 -6.86 6.07 -0.22
C ASP A 29 -5.63 6.56 0.52
N TRP A 30 -5.51 7.88 0.58
CA TRP A 30 -4.40 8.58 1.22
C TRP A 30 -4.58 8.76 2.74
N GLY A 31 -5.73 8.37 3.29
CA GLY A 31 -6.11 8.59 4.68
C GLY A 31 -6.26 10.08 5.06
N ALA A 32 -6.72 10.33 6.29
CA ALA A 32 -6.70 11.65 6.90
C ALA A 32 -5.32 11.85 7.57
N GLY A 33 -4.36 12.38 6.82
CA GLY A 33 -2.99 12.55 7.29
C GLY A 33 -2.32 13.76 6.67
N ILE A 34 -1.19 14.17 7.26
CA ILE A 34 -0.38 15.40 7.13
C ILE A 34 -0.03 15.83 5.67
N HIS A 35 -0.44 15.06 4.67
CA HIS A 35 -0.21 15.32 3.25
C HIS A 35 -1.52 15.16 2.47
N GLU A 36 -2.59 15.87 2.84
CA GLU A 36 -3.84 15.83 2.09
C GLU A 36 -3.61 16.22 0.62
N PRO A 37 -4.30 15.58 -0.35
CA PRO A 37 -4.23 15.95 -1.77
C PRO A 37 -4.58 17.44 -1.95
N GLY A 38 -3.58 18.24 -2.32
CA GLY A 38 -3.71 19.71 -2.43
C GLY A 38 -2.69 20.48 -1.59
N THR A 39 -2.10 19.83 -0.57
CA THR A 39 -0.93 20.35 0.16
C THR A 39 0.34 19.73 -0.44
N GLN A 40 0.70 20.12 -1.66
CA GLN A 40 2.00 19.76 -2.22
C GLN A 40 3.11 20.46 -1.40
N GLN A 41 3.56 19.82 -0.33
CA GLN A 41 4.84 20.17 0.27
C GLN A 41 5.91 19.84 -0.76
N GLN A 42 6.71 20.83 -1.13
CA GLN A 42 7.82 20.60 -2.06
C GLN A 42 8.78 19.58 -1.44
N PHE A 43 8.89 18.41 -2.07
CA PHE A 43 9.84 17.38 -1.70
C PHE A 43 11.19 17.68 -2.38
N TYR A 44 12.26 17.74 -1.60
CA TYR A 44 13.59 18.12 -2.08
C TYR A 44 14.64 17.04 -1.79
N GLY A 45 15.50 16.78 -2.77
CA GLY A 45 16.58 15.81 -2.67
C GLY A 45 16.07 14.36 -2.62
N ARG A 46 16.89 13.45 -2.09
CA ARG A 46 16.58 12.02 -1.93
C ARG A 46 16.28 11.25 -3.24
N THR A 47 16.74 11.78 -4.37
CA THR A 47 16.50 11.20 -5.71
C THR A 47 17.10 9.79 -5.83
N GLU A 48 18.24 9.54 -5.21
CA GLU A 48 18.90 8.22 -5.22
C GLU A 48 18.08 7.19 -4.43
N GLU A 49 17.55 7.58 -3.27
CA GLU A 49 16.67 6.73 -2.49
C GLU A 49 15.36 6.45 -3.23
N LEU A 50 14.73 7.45 -3.85
CA LEU A 50 13.53 7.27 -4.68
C LEU A 50 13.79 6.32 -5.85
N ALA A 51 14.90 6.49 -6.56
CA ALA A 51 15.29 5.60 -7.66
C ALA A 51 15.50 4.16 -7.16
N THR A 52 16.12 4.00 -5.99
CA THR A 52 16.33 2.69 -5.35
C THR A 52 15.00 2.03 -4.98
N LEU A 53 14.09 2.78 -4.35
CA LEU A 53 12.76 2.28 -3.97
C LEU A 53 11.94 1.89 -5.21
N THR A 54 12.00 2.70 -6.26
CA THR A 54 11.33 2.44 -7.54
C THR A 54 11.87 1.17 -8.19
N ASN A 55 13.19 1.01 -8.28
CA ASN A 55 13.81 -0.21 -8.80
C ASN A 55 13.42 -1.44 -7.97
N TRP A 56 13.48 -1.35 -6.64
CA TRP A 56 13.10 -2.44 -5.76
C TRP A 56 11.63 -2.83 -5.95
N CYS A 57 10.74 -1.84 -6.05
CA CYS A 57 9.31 -2.06 -6.18
C CYS A 57 8.90 -2.59 -7.56
N LEU A 58 9.33 -1.93 -8.63
CA LEU A 58 8.83 -2.19 -9.98
C LEU A 58 9.66 -3.24 -10.72
N ASP A 59 10.99 -3.15 -10.63
CA ASP A 59 11.89 -4.01 -11.41
C ASP A 59 12.23 -5.30 -10.66
N ARG A 60 12.70 -5.18 -9.42
CA ARG A 60 13.03 -6.34 -8.56
C ARG A 60 11.80 -7.00 -7.97
N ARG A 61 10.67 -6.30 -7.96
CA ARG A 61 9.38 -6.78 -7.42
C ARG A 61 9.51 -7.22 -5.95
N CYS A 62 10.25 -6.44 -5.16
CA CYS A 62 10.48 -6.68 -3.74
C CYS A 62 9.17 -6.65 -2.96
N ARG A 63 8.93 -7.73 -2.20
CA ARG A 63 7.66 -7.89 -1.50
C ARG A 63 7.40 -6.99 -0.33
N THR A 64 8.43 -6.42 0.26
CA THR A 64 8.32 -5.62 1.48
C THR A 64 9.54 -4.74 1.49
N ILE A 65 9.38 -3.47 1.85
CA ILE A 65 10.48 -2.51 1.89
C ILE A 65 10.39 -1.74 3.20
N SER A 66 11.39 -1.84 4.05
CA SER A 66 11.39 -1.12 5.33
C SER A 66 12.25 0.13 5.23
N LEU A 67 11.68 1.30 5.57
CA LEU A 67 12.44 2.56 5.68
C LEU A 67 12.86 2.77 7.12
N ILE A 68 14.15 2.53 7.40
CA ILE A 68 14.71 2.57 8.76
C ILE A 68 15.65 3.77 8.86
N GLY A 69 15.64 4.43 10.03
CA GLY A 69 16.52 5.56 10.31
C GLY A 69 16.03 6.38 11.49
N MET A 70 16.86 7.32 11.93
CA MET A 70 16.56 8.20 13.06
C MET A 70 15.24 8.99 12.88
N GLY A 71 14.65 9.44 13.99
CA GLY A 71 13.46 10.30 13.97
C GLY A 71 13.73 11.61 13.21
N GLY A 72 12.71 12.20 12.59
CA GLY A 72 12.84 13.47 11.87
C GLY A 72 13.55 13.41 10.50
N MET A 73 14.09 12.26 10.08
CA MET A 73 14.84 12.12 8.82
C MET A 73 14.00 12.14 7.53
N GLY A 74 12.69 12.44 7.63
CA GLY A 74 11.81 12.51 6.45
C GLY A 74 11.43 11.16 5.83
N LYS A 75 11.55 10.03 6.57
CA LYS A 75 11.20 8.69 6.05
C LYS A 75 9.75 8.59 5.56
N SER A 76 8.81 9.16 6.32
CA SER A 76 7.40 9.20 5.93
C SER A 76 7.17 10.10 4.71
N ALA A 77 7.93 11.20 4.57
CA ALA A 77 7.88 12.03 3.37
C ALA A 77 8.44 11.29 2.14
N LEU A 78 9.54 10.54 2.31
CA LEU A 78 10.10 9.70 1.24
C LEU A 78 9.12 8.60 0.81
N ALA A 79 8.49 7.91 1.77
CA ALA A 79 7.46 6.91 1.48
C ALA A 79 6.26 7.52 0.73
N TRP A 80 5.85 8.72 1.14
CA TRP A 80 4.75 9.46 0.54
C TRP A 80 5.04 9.83 -0.91
N GLU A 81 6.19 10.44 -1.16
CA GLU A 81 6.64 10.82 -2.50
C GLU A 81 6.78 9.59 -3.41
N PHE A 82 7.42 8.54 -2.89
CA PHE A 82 7.53 7.26 -3.59
C PHE A 82 6.17 6.69 -3.99
N ALA A 83 5.19 6.70 -3.08
CA ALA A 83 3.84 6.20 -3.34
C ALA A 83 3.17 6.91 -4.50
N HIS A 84 3.26 8.25 -4.54
CA HIS A 84 2.72 9.07 -5.61
C HIS A 84 3.38 8.76 -6.96
N GLN A 85 4.68 8.49 -6.98
CA GLN A 85 5.40 8.15 -8.21
C GLN A 85 4.97 6.79 -8.78
N VAL A 86 4.63 5.83 -7.92
CA VAL A 86 4.36 4.45 -8.36
C VAL A 86 2.89 4.04 -8.33
N GLU A 87 1.97 4.84 -7.79
CA GLU A 87 0.56 4.46 -7.60
C GLU A 87 -0.11 4.01 -8.90
N CYS A 88 0.27 4.57 -10.04
CA CYS A 88 -0.29 4.22 -11.35
C CYS A 88 0.02 2.77 -11.78
N HIS A 89 0.97 2.11 -11.13
CA HIS A 89 1.32 0.71 -11.33
C HIS A 89 0.52 -0.27 -10.45
N PHE A 90 -0.36 0.23 -9.58
CA PHE A 90 -1.18 -0.56 -8.66
C PHE A 90 -2.67 -0.37 -8.94
N ASP A 91 -3.45 -1.40 -8.62
CA ASP A 91 -4.91 -1.35 -8.67
C ASP A 91 -5.46 -0.62 -7.43
N PHE A 92 -4.79 -0.81 -6.29
CA PHE A 92 -5.14 -0.18 -5.02
C PHE A 92 -3.89 0.38 -4.34
N THR A 93 -3.93 1.66 -3.96
CA THR A 93 -2.88 2.29 -3.14
C THR A 93 -3.52 2.75 -1.84
N ILE A 94 -3.02 2.26 -0.70
CA ILE A 94 -3.59 2.53 0.62
C ILE A 94 -2.50 3.04 1.55
N TRP A 95 -2.70 4.24 2.07
CA TRP A 95 -1.88 4.85 3.10
C TRP A 95 -2.62 4.82 4.44
N ARG A 96 -1.96 4.33 5.48
CA ARG A 96 -2.46 4.36 6.85
C ARG A 96 -1.37 4.89 7.77
N SER A 97 -1.70 5.89 8.57
CA SER A 97 -0.79 6.32 9.63
C SER A 97 -0.87 5.32 10.78
N LEU A 98 0.26 4.77 11.21
CA LEU A 98 0.36 4.05 12.49
C LEU A 98 0.58 4.98 13.69
N LEU A 99 0.44 6.30 13.50
CA LEU A 99 0.38 7.24 14.62
C LEU A 99 -1.01 7.12 15.27
N ASN A 100 -1.05 6.58 16.50
CA ASN A 100 -2.30 6.23 17.20
C ASN A 100 -3.17 5.25 16.38
N PRO A 101 -2.66 4.04 16.10
CA PRO A 101 -3.33 3.12 15.19
C PRO A 101 -4.62 2.59 15.82
N PRO A 102 -5.67 2.38 15.02
CA PRO A 102 -6.83 1.63 15.49
C PRO A 102 -6.43 0.19 15.83
N SER A 103 -7.30 -0.55 16.51
CA SER A 103 -7.06 -1.97 16.78
C SER A 103 -6.82 -2.74 15.47
N ALA A 104 -6.13 -3.88 15.55
CA ALA A 104 -5.87 -4.70 14.37
C ALA A 104 -7.17 -5.10 13.64
N ALA A 105 -8.26 -5.31 14.37
CA ALA A 105 -9.57 -5.62 13.81
C ALA A 105 -10.20 -4.44 13.07
N GLU A 106 -10.12 -3.24 13.64
CA GLU A 106 -10.58 -2.02 12.99
C GLU A 106 -9.79 -1.74 11.72
N LEU A 107 -8.45 -1.88 11.77
CA LEU A 107 -7.59 -1.72 10.59
C LEU A 107 -7.92 -2.75 9.50
N CYS A 108 -8.09 -4.03 9.86
CA CYS A 108 -8.47 -5.07 8.89
C CYS A 108 -9.82 -4.79 8.26
N SER A 109 -10.82 -4.43 9.07
CA SER A 109 -12.16 -4.09 8.60
C SER A 109 -12.13 -2.87 7.66
N ASP A 110 -11.35 -1.84 8.00
CA ASP A 110 -11.16 -0.64 7.20
C ASP A 110 -10.52 -0.96 5.83
N LEU A 111 -9.40 -1.69 5.81
CA LEU A 111 -8.75 -2.13 4.58
C LEU A 111 -9.68 -2.98 3.70
N LEU A 112 -10.46 -3.88 4.32
CA LEU A 112 -11.43 -4.71 3.60
C LEU A 112 -12.54 -3.89 2.96
N ARG A 113 -13.11 -2.91 3.69
CA ARG A 113 -14.14 -2.02 3.14
C ARG A 113 -13.64 -1.27 1.91
N PHE A 114 -12.40 -0.77 1.96
CA PHE A 114 -11.79 -0.10 0.82
C PHE A 114 -11.54 -1.02 -0.38
N LEU A 115 -11.06 -2.24 -0.14
CA LEU A 115 -10.81 -3.22 -1.20
C LEU A 115 -12.09 -3.86 -1.77
N MET A 116 -13.23 -3.65 -1.11
CA MET A 116 -14.51 -4.32 -1.41
C MET A 116 -15.72 -3.35 -1.35
N PRO A 117 -15.70 -2.21 -2.07
CA PRO A 117 -16.72 -1.15 -1.91
C PRO A 117 -18.14 -1.58 -2.32
N HIS A 118 -18.27 -2.62 -3.15
CA HIS A 118 -19.55 -3.15 -3.62
C HIS A 118 -19.93 -4.51 -3.02
N SER A 119 -19.21 -4.96 -1.98
CA SER A 119 -19.53 -6.24 -1.35
C SER A 119 -20.62 -6.05 -0.31
N ILE A 120 -21.81 -6.56 -0.63
CA ILE A 120 -23.00 -6.57 0.25
C ILE A 120 -22.88 -7.66 1.34
N GLY A 121 -21.79 -8.43 1.35
CA GLY A 121 -21.56 -9.50 2.32
C GLY A 121 -21.07 -8.97 3.67
N GLU A 122 -21.55 -9.57 4.76
CA GLU A 122 -21.05 -9.33 6.10
C GLU A 122 -19.54 -9.64 6.17
N LEU A 123 -18.77 -8.70 6.72
CA LEU A 123 -17.39 -8.97 7.10
C LEU A 123 -17.37 -10.14 8.10
N PRO A 124 -16.39 -11.06 8.01
CA PRO A 124 -16.27 -12.11 9.02
C PRO A 124 -16.23 -11.52 10.42
N ALA A 125 -17.00 -12.10 11.35
CA ALA A 125 -17.06 -11.63 12.74
C ALA A 125 -15.74 -11.83 13.50
N SER A 126 -14.94 -12.82 13.09
CA SER A 126 -13.63 -13.10 13.68
C SER A 126 -12.50 -12.36 12.95
N ILE A 127 -11.48 -11.95 13.72
CA ILE A 127 -10.28 -11.32 13.18
C ILE A 127 -9.53 -12.24 12.20
N ASP A 128 -9.44 -13.54 12.50
CA ASP A 128 -8.78 -14.51 11.62
C ASP A 128 -9.49 -14.65 10.27
N GLY A 129 -10.83 -14.60 10.28
CA GLY A 129 -11.64 -14.58 9.07
C GLY A 129 -11.39 -13.32 8.24
N GLN A 130 -11.32 -12.15 8.89
CA GLN A 130 -10.99 -10.89 8.23
C GLN A 130 -9.58 -10.91 7.63
N ILE A 131 -8.58 -11.38 8.37
CA ILE A 131 -7.20 -11.51 7.88
C ILE A 131 -7.14 -12.44 6.66
N THR A 132 -7.82 -13.59 6.72
CA THR A 132 -7.87 -14.55 5.61
C THR A 132 -8.48 -13.91 4.36
N LEU A 133 -9.62 -13.23 4.51
CA LEU A 133 -10.26 -12.52 3.42
C LEU A 133 -9.39 -11.38 2.87
N LEU A 134 -8.71 -10.63 3.76
CA LEU A 134 -7.82 -9.54 3.37
C LEU A 134 -6.66 -10.08 2.52
N ILE A 135 -6.00 -11.15 2.98
CA ILE A 135 -4.92 -11.80 2.24
C ILE A 135 -5.44 -12.29 0.88
N GLU A 136 -6.64 -12.87 0.80
CA GLU A 136 -7.23 -13.26 -0.49
C GLU A 136 -7.43 -12.08 -1.43
N ARG A 137 -7.89 -10.93 -0.91
CA ARG A 137 -8.10 -9.73 -1.73
C ARG A 137 -6.78 -9.13 -2.20
N LEU A 138 -5.79 -9.02 -1.32
CA LEU A 138 -4.42 -8.60 -1.66
C LEU A 138 -3.76 -9.55 -2.66
N LYS A 139 -4.12 -10.84 -2.65
CA LYS A 139 -3.68 -11.81 -3.67
C LYS A 139 -4.39 -11.63 -5.02
N ARG A 140 -5.57 -11.01 -5.10
CA ARG A 140 -6.31 -10.91 -6.37
C ARG A 140 -5.97 -9.65 -7.14
N ASN A 141 -5.50 -8.61 -6.46
CA ASN A 141 -5.21 -7.30 -7.03
C ASN A 141 -3.75 -6.90 -6.76
N ARG A 142 -3.21 -5.98 -7.54
CA ARG A 142 -1.92 -5.34 -7.24
C ARG A 142 -2.15 -4.24 -6.22
N CYS A 143 -1.75 -4.47 -4.98
CA CYS A 143 -1.94 -3.51 -3.89
C CYS A 143 -0.60 -2.96 -3.40
N LEU A 144 -0.56 -1.63 -3.19
CA LEU A 144 0.49 -0.95 -2.45
C LEU A 144 -0.09 -0.53 -1.10
N LEU A 145 0.41 -1.11 -0.01
CA LEU A 145 0.04 -0.72 1.35
C LEU A 145 1.21 0.02 1.99
N ILE A 146 0.92 1.11 2.69
CA ILE A 146 1.92 1.96 3.34
C ILE A 146 1.44 2.29 4.75
N PHE A 147 2.33 2.10 5.73
CA PHE A 147 2.07 2.25 7.16
C PHE A 147 3.05 3.22 7.85
#